data_AF-P0CG02-F1
#
_entry.id   AF-P0CG02-F1
#
_cell.length_a   1.000
_cell.length_b   1.000
_cell.length_c   1.000
_cell.angle_alpha   90.00
_cell.angle_beta   90.00
_cell.angle_gamma   90.00
#
_symmetry.space_group_name_H-M   'P 1'
#
loop_
_entity.id
_entity.type
_entity.pdbx_description
1 polymer ?
#
loop_
_entity_poly.entity_id
_entity_poly.type
_entity_poly.pdbx_seq_one_letter_code
_entity_poly.pdbx_strand_id
1 'polypeptide(L)' 'MTCCNQQSSQPKTTTNCAGNSCYKKTWSDHRGTIIERGCGCPQVKSGIKLECCHTNECNN' A
#
# COMPACT_ATOMS: atom_id res chain seq x y z
N MET A 1 -10.01 5.86 8.74
CA MET A 1 -9.97 4.47 8.25
C MET A 1 -8.61 3.87 8.57
N THR A 2 -8.52 2.61 8.93
CA THR A 2 -7.23 1.98 9.29
C THR A 2 -6.64 1.26 8.08
N CYS A 3 -5.38 1.52 7.73
CA CYS A 3 -4.68 0.87 6.61
C CYS A 3 -3.37 0.24 7.08
N CYS A 4 -2.92 -0.80 6.39
CA CYS A 4 -1.58 -1.34 6.54
C CYS A 4 -0.53 -0.34 6.03
N ASN A 5 0.64 -0.26 6.66
CA ASN A 5 1.75 0.61 6.25
C ASN A 5 3.14 -0.06 6.32
N GLN A 6 3.20 -1.38 6.52
CA GLN A 6 4.47 -2.12 6.47
C GLN A 6 5.03 -2.19 5.03
N GLN A 7 6.35 -2.13 4.91
CA GLN A 7 7.03 -2.38 3.64
C GLN A 7 7.25 -3.87 3.42
N SER A 8 6.90 -4.37 2.23
CA SER A 8 7.17 -5.73 1.77
C SER A 8 6.76 -6.79 2.82
N SER A 9 7.73 -7.59 3.27
CA SER A 9 7.60 -8.65 4.26
C SER A 9 7.91 -8.20 5.70
N GLN A 10 8.09 -6.90 5.93
CA GLN A 10 8.25 -6.39 7.29
C GLN A 10 7.02 -6.71 8.15
N PRO A 11 7.18 -6.77 9.48
CA PRO A 11 6.07 -7.00 10.39
C PRO A 11 4.91 -6.05 10.13
N LYS A 12 3.69 -6.59 10.16
CA LYS A 12 2.47 -5.83 9.90
C LYS A 12 2.37 -4.66 10.86
N THR A 13 2.22 -3.48 10.27
CA THR A 13 1.97 -2.23 10.99
C THR A 13 0.75 -1.58 10.37
N THR A 14 0.01 -0.82 11.17
CA THR A 14 -1.17 -0.10 10.71
C THR A 14 -1.07 1.38 11.05
N THR A 15 -1.78 2.19 10.27
CA THR A 15 -1.89 3.63 10.48
C THR A 15 -3.34 4.08 10.30
N ASN A 16 -3.72 5.14 11.02
CA ASN A 16 -5.02 5.76 10.89
C ASN A 16 -4.97 6.83 9.81
N CYS A 17 -5.73 6.60 8.74
CA CYS A 17 -5.84 7.50 7.60
C CYS A 17 -7.03 8.45 7.78
N ALA A 18 -6.81 9.74 7.45
CA ALA A 18 -7.85 10.75 7.39
C ALA A 18 -8.88 10.48 6.27
N GLY A 19 -8.43 9.84 5.18
CA GLY A 19 -9.27 9.46 4.05
C GLY A 19 -10.02 8.12 4.23
N ASN A 20 -10.78 7.76 3.20
CA ASN A 20 -11.58 6.54 3.10
C ASN A 20 -11.01 5.51 2.07
N SER A 21 -9.74 5.65 1.71
CA SER A 21 -9.04 4.69 0.84
C SER A 21 -7.66 4.30 1.38
N CYS A 22 -7.27 3.07 1.10
CA CYS A 22 -5.93 2.52 1.31
C CYS A 22 -5.35 2.15 -0.05
N TYR A 23 -4.03 2.12 -0.16
CA TYR A 23 -3.34 1.60 -1.33
C TYR A 23 -2.34 0.50 -1.01
N LYS A 24 -2.06 -0.33 -2.02
CA LYS A 24 -0.94 -1.26 -2.11
C LYS A 24 -0.25 -1.07 -3.45
N LYS A 25 0.99 -0.59 -3.43
CA LYS A 25 1.87 -0.49 -4.59
C LYS A 25 2.78 -1.69 -4.63
N THR A 26 2.98 -2.26 -5.81
CA THR A 26 3.94 -3.33 -6.04
C THR A 26 4.78 -2.99 -7.26
N TRP A 27 6.09 -3.04 -7.13
CA TRP A 27 7.02 -2.92 -8.25
C TRP A 27 8.21 -3.83 -8.03
N SER A 28 8.97 -4.07 -9.08
CA SER A 28 10.18 -4.89 -8.99
C SER A 28 11.39 -4.05 -9.37
N ASP A 29 12.46 -4.21 -8.61
CA ASP A 29 13.78 -3.66 -8.92
C ASP A 29 14.82 -4.80 -9.00
N HIS A 30 16.10 -4.43 -9.11
CA HIS A 30 17.21 -5.39 -9.16
C HIS A 30 17.38 -6.23 -7.88
N ARG A 31 16.72 -5.87 -6.77
CA ARG A 31 16.78 -6.57 -5.48
C ARG A 31 15.57 -7.45 -5.25
N GLY A 32 14.50 -7.29 -6.03
CA GLY A 32 13.30 -8.10 -5.99
C GLY A 32 12.02 -7.28 -6.02
N THR A 33 10.94 -7.87 -5.51
CA THR A 33 9.63 -7.21 -5.46
C THR A 33 9.50 -6.38 -4.20
N ILE A 34 9.20 -5.10 -4.37
CA ILE A 34 8.92 -4.15 -3.30
C ILE A 34 7.40 -3.94 -3.23
N ILE A 35 6.87 -3.99 -2.00
CA ILE A 35 5.46 -3.67 -1.73
C ILE A 35 5.41 -2.49 -0.76
N GLU A 36 4.72 -1.42 -1.15
CA GLU A 36 4.47 -0.26 -0.31
C GLU A 36 2.98 -0.13 -0.04
N ARG A 37 2.61 0.21 1.19
CA ARG A 37 1.23 0.32 1.62
C ARG A 37 1.01 1.65 2.33
N GLY A 38 -0.18 2.20 2.23
CA GLY A 38 -0.50 3.43 2.95
C GLY A 38 -1.92 3.95 2.71
N CYS A 39 -2.11 5.21 3.08
CA CYS A 39 -3.37 5.93 3.00
C CYS A 39 -3.62 6.53 1.61
N GLY A 40 -4.88 6.60 1.21
CA GLY A 40 -5.31 7.21 -0.05
C GLY A 40 -5.26 6.25 -1.24
N CYS A 41 -5.44 6.80 -2.44
CA CYS A 41 -5.25 6.12 -3.72
C CYS A 41 -4.46 7.03 -4.67
N PRO A 42 -3.12 7.05 -4.59
CA PRO A 42 -2.29 7.98 -5.35
C PRO A 42 -2.17 7.57 -6.82
N GLN A 43 -1.88 8.51 -7.72
CA GLN A 43 -1.42 8.18 -9.07
C GLN A 43 0.02 7.62 -9.01
N VAL A 44 0.34 6.65 -9.87
CA VAL A 44 1.67 6.02 -9.94
C VAL A 44 2.25 6.10 -11.35
N LYS A 45 3.58 5.99 -11.44
CA LYS A 45 4.28 5.89 -12.73
C LYS A 45 4.07 4.51 -13.36
N SER A 46 4.23 4.42 -14.68
CA SER A 46 4.26 3.15 -15.41
C SER A 46 5.26 2.18 -14.79
N GLY A 47 4.89 0.89 -14.72
CA GLY A 47 5.70 -0.16 -14.09
C GLY A 47 5.42 -0.41 -12.61
N ILE A 48 4.59 0.42 -11.96
CA ILE A 48 4.10 0.19 -10.60
C ILE A 48 2.66 -0.34 -10.68
N LYS A 49 2.42 -1.54 -10.15
CA LYS A 49 1.06 -2.05 -9.94
C LYS A 49 0.46 -1.33 -8.73
N LEU A 50 -0.69 -0.70 -8.90
CA LEU A 50 -1.43 -0.02 -7.84
C LEU A 50 -2.77 -0.73 -7.63
N GLU A 51 -3.04 -1.11 -6.39
CA GLU A 51 -4.36 -1.56 -5.94
C GLU A 51 -4.86 -0.60 -4.86
N CYS A 52 -6.09 -0.14 -4.99
CA CYS A 52 -6.75 0.71 -4.01
C CYS A 52 -8.01 0.03 -3.49
N CYS A 53 -8.34 0.27 -2.23
CA CYS A 53 -9.48 -0.34 -1.56
C CYS A 53 -10.04 0.56 -0.46
N HIS A 54 -11.26 0.30 0.00
CA HIS A 54 -12.09 1.23 0.78
C HIS A 54 -12.60 0.65 2.11
N THR A 55 -11.94 -0.38 2.63
CA THR A 55 -12.29 -1.02 3.92
C THR A 55 -11.07 -1.09 4.84
N ASN A 56 -11.28 -1.32 6.14
CA ASN A 56 -10.16 -1.37 7.08
C ASN A 56 -9.18 -2.50 6.74
N GLU A 57 -7.89 -2.19 6.74
CA GLU A 57 -6.77 -3.11 6.51
C GLU A 57 -6.84 -3.89 5.18
N CYS A 58 -7.63 -3.41 4.23
CA CYS A 58 -7.86 -4.06 2.95
C CYS A 58 -6.62 -4.17 2.05
N ASN A 59 -5.60 -3.35 2.32
CA ASN A 59 -4.36 -3.26 1.56
C ASN A 59 -3.25 -4.16 2.10
N ASN A 60 -3.56 -5.16 2.95
CA ASN A 60 -2.57 -6.08 3.51
C ASN A 60 -1.81 -6.86 2.42
#